data_AF-A0A923UBU8-F1
#
_entry.id   AF-A0A923UBU8-F1
#
_cell.length_a   1.000
_cell.length_b   1.000
_cell.length_c   1.000
_cell.angle_alpha   90.00
_cell.angle_beta   90.00
_cell.angle_gamma   90.00
#
_symmetry.space_group_name_H-M   'P 1'
#
loop_
_entity.id
_entity.type
_entity.pdbx_description
1 polymer ?
#
loop_
_entity_poly.entity_id
_entity_poly.type
_entity_poly.pdbx_seq_one_letter_code
_entity_poly.pdbx_strand_id
1 'polypeptide(L)' 'GPFQFIPQTWRTWGADGNGDGQADPNQMDDAALTAARYLCHAGDLSTVDGWRRAVLSYNHSESYVDDVAKLANSYRL' A
#
# COMPACT_ATOMS: atom_id res chain seq x y z
N GLY A 1 0.50 12.37 2.99
CA GLY A 1 1.81 12.57 2.37
C GLY A 1 2.02 11.67 1.17
N PRO A 2 3.19 11.03 1.06
CA PRO A 2 3.73 10.48 -0.18
C PRO A 2 2.89 9.36 -0.81
N PHE A 3 2.16 8.59 0.01
CA PHE A 3 1.38 7.42 -0.44
C PHE A 3 -0.10 7.75 -0.67
N GLN A 4 -0.51 9.01 -0.51
CA GLN A 4 -1.87 9.49 -0.84
C GLN A 4 -3.02 8.79 -0.11
N PHE A 5 -2.80 8.25 1.10
CA PHE A 5 -3.89 7.77 1.94
C PHE A 5 -4.85 8.91 2.32
N ILE A 6 -6.14 8.73 2.05
CA ILE A 6 -7.18 9.64 2.52
C ILE A 6 -7.32 9.54 4.05
N PRO A 7 -7.80 10.61 4.74
CA PRO A 7 -7.84 10.65 6.20
C PRO A 7 -8.57 9.48 6.85
N GLN A 8 -9.62 8.96 6.22
CA GLN A 8 -10.36 7.81 6.74
C GLN A 8 -9.55 6.51 6.70
N THR A 9 -8.85 6.24 5.60
CA THR A 9 -7.99 5.06 5.49
C THR A 9 -6.82 5.15 6.47
N TRP A 10 -6.23 6.34 6.64
CA TRP A 10 -5.15 6.57 7.60
C TRP A 10 -5.59 6.28 9.04
N ARG A 11 -6.79 6.70 9.45
CA ARG A 11 -7.31 6.41 10.80
C ARG A 11 -7.44 4.92 11.09
N THR A 12 -7.70 4.10 10.08
CA THR A 12 -7.86 2.64 10.26
C THR A 12 -6.53 1.90 10.17
N TRP A 13 -5.67 2.30 9.23
CA TRP A 13 -4.50 1.51 8.84
C TRP A 13 -3.16 2.10 9.27
N GLY A 14 -3.15 3.38 9.66
CA GLY A 14 -1.95 4.12 10.04
C GLY A 14 -1.08 3.34 11.02
N ALA A 15 0.23 3.32 10.73
CA ALA A 15 1.20 2.54 11.46
C ALA A 15 2.46 3.38 11.69
N ASP A 16 3.00 3.30 12.90
CA ASP A 16 4.32 3.83 13.25
C ASP A 16 5.37 2.83 12.73
N GLY A 17 6.00 3.17 11.61
CA GLY A 17 6.93 2.30 10.89
C GLY A 17 8.38 2.51 11.27
N ASN A 18 8.73 3.71 11.75
CA ASN A 18 10.09 4.03 12.24
C ASN A 18 10.24 3.80 13.76
N GLY A 19 9.15 3.57 14.49
CA GLY A 19 9.14 3.24 15.92
C GLY A 19 9.34 4.44 16.85
N ASP A 20 8.99 5.66 16.41
CA ASP A 20 9.18 6.88 17.20
C ASP A 20 8.00 7.22 18.13
N GLY A 21 6.92 6.41 18.10
CA GLY A 21 5.71 6.58 18.89
C GLY A 21 4.62 7.38 18.18
N GLN A 22 4.84 7.86 16.96
CA GLN A 22 3.88 8.65 16.19
C GLN A 22 3.70 8.12 14.77
N ALA A 23 2.48 7.73 14.41
CA ALA A 23 2.14 7.47 13.02
C ALA A 23 1.91 8.79 12.24
N ASP A 24 2.86 9.18 11.39
CA ASP A 24 2.80 10.36 10.52
C ASP A 24 2.61 10.00 9.03
N PRO A 25 1.53 10.44 8.37
CA PRO A 25 1.28 10.17 6.94
C PRO A 25 2.26 10.82 5.97
N ASN A 26 3.21 11.60 6.47
CA ASN A 26 4.30 12.21 5.69
C ASN A 26 5.66 11.53 5.92
N GLN A 27 5.76 10.67 6.93
CA GLN A 27 6.94 9.85 7.20
C GLN A 27 6.93 8.64 6.27
N MET A 28 8.10 8.30 5.72
CA MET A 28 8.22 7.36 4.61
C MET A 28 8.01 5.91 5.07
N ASP A 29 8.59 5.53 6.21
CA ASP A 29 8.44 4.17 6.75
C ASP A 29 7.01 3.92 7.25
N ASP A 30 6.39 4.93 7.86
CA ASP A 30 5.00 4.87 8.32
C ASP A 30 4.03 4.68 7.16
N ALA A 31 4.22 5.47 6.09
CA ALA A 31 3.42 5.37 4.89
C ALA A 31 3.60 4.01 4.20
N ALA A 32 4.84 3.50 4.14
CA ALA A 32 5.15 2.19 3.58
C ALA A 32 4.55 1.04 4.39
N LEU A 33 4.70 1.07 5.73
CA LEU A 33 4.12 0.05 6.61
C LEU A 33 2.58 0.08 6.56
N THR A 34 1.99 1.27 6.53
CA THR A 34 0.54 1.45 6.36
C THR A 34 0.05 0.83 5.05
N ALA A 35 0.79 1.05 3.93
CA ALA A 35 0.48 0.44 2.64
C ALA A 35 0.59 -1.08 2.66
N ALA A 36 1.65 -1.64 3.26
CA ALA A 36 1.80 -3.08 3.40
C ALA A 36 0.62 -3.70 4.18
N ARG A 37 0.24 -3.10 5.32
CA ARG A 37 -0.89 -3.58 6.14
C ARG A 37 -2.22 -3.51 5.39
N TYR A 38 -2.47 -2.40 4.70
CA TYR A 38 -3.67 -2.21 3.90
C TYR A 38 -3.78 -3.25 2.76
N LEU A 39 -2.70 -3.44 1.99
CA LEU A 39 -2.67 -4.38 0.87
C LEU A 39 -2.81 -5.84 1.33
N CYS A 40 -2.14 -6.24 2.41
CA CYS A 40 -2.27 -7.58 3.01
C CYS A 40 -3.70 -7.88 3.48
N HIS A 41 -4.43 -6.86 3.95
CA HIS A 41 -5.84 -7.03 4.30
C HIS A 41 -6.74 -7.17 3.07
N ALA A 42 -6.44 -6.43 2.00
CA ALA A 42 -7.26 -6.39 0.79
C ALA A 42 -7.12 -7.64 -0.10
N GLY A 43 -6.01 -8.39 0.00
CA GLY A 43 -5.83 -9.62 -0.76
C GLY A 43 -4.60 -10.43 -0.36
N ASP A 44 -4.63 -11.72 -0.73
CA ASP A 44 -3.48 -12.60 -0.61
C ASP A 44 -2.40 -12.22 -1.63
N LEU A 45 -1.39 -11.49 -1.16
CA LEU A 45 -0.29 -10.98 -1.97
C LEU A 45 0.62 -12.08 -2.54
N SER A 46 0.48 -13.34 -2.11
CA SER A 46 1.22 -14.47 -2.67
C SER A 46 0.62 -15.02 -3.98
N THR A 47 -0.61 -14.62 -4.31
CA THR A 47 -1.31 -15.05 -5.54
C THR A 47 -1.45 -13.89 -6.52
N VAL A 48 -1.47 -14.18 -7.82
CA VAL A 48 -1.67 -13.14 -8.85
C VAL A 48 -3.02 -12.43 -8.66
N ASP A 49 -4.10 -13.18 -8.46
CA ASP A 49 -5.44 -12.62 -8.28
C ASP A 49 -5.59 -11.82 -6.97
N GLY A 50 -4.99 -12.31 -5.88
CA GLY A 50 -4.98 -11.61 -4.59
C GLY A 50 -4.17 -10.32 -4.64
N TRP A 51 -3.00 -10.35 -5.29
CA TRP A 51 -2.18 -9.16 -5.50
C TRP A 51 -2.91 -8.11 -6.34
N ARG A 52 -3.50 -8.49 -7.48
CA ARG A 52 -4.26 -7.56 -8.34
C ARG A 52 -5.44 -6.94 -7.60
N ARG A 53 -6.19 -7.76 -6.84
CA ARG A 53 -7.32 -7.28 -6.02
C ARG A 53 -6.87 -6.27 -4.96
N ALA A 54 -5.73 -6.51 -4.32
CA ALA A 54 -5.20 -5.60 -3.30
C ALA A 54 -4.82 -4.24 -3.89
N VAL A 55 -4.16 -4.21 -5.05
CA VAL A 55 -3.81 -2.94 -5.71
C VAL A 55 -5.06 -2.21 -6.22
N LEU A 56 -6.04 -2.95 -6.77
CA LEU A 56 -7.31 -2.38 -7.23
C LEU A 56 -8.12 -1.75 -6.08
N SER A 57 -8.00 -2.27 -4.85
CA SER A 57 -8.68 -1.65 -3.69
C SER A 57 -8.08 -0.29 -3.34
N TYR A 58 -6.79 -0.09 -3.62
CA TYR A 58 -6.09 1.18 -3.42
C TYR A 58 -6.54 2.23 -4.43
N ASN A 59 -6.67 1.83 -5.69
CA ASN A 59 -7.19 2.66 -6.79
C ASN A 59 -7.94 1.76 -7.79
N HIS A 60 -9.22 2.04 -8.00
CA HIS A 60 -10.13 1.22 -8.80
C HIS A 60 -9.94 1.44 -10.32
N SER A 61 -8.71 1.24 -10.81
CA SER A 61 -8.33 1.35 -12.21
C SER A 61 -7.42 0.20 -12.61
N GLU A 62 -7.83 -0.59 -13.60
CA GLU A 62 -7.01 -1.69 -14.14
C GLU A 62 -5.68 -1.19 -14.72
N SER A 63 -5.65 -0.03 -15.37
CA SER A 63 -4.41 0.54 -15.90
C SER A 63 -3.42 0.88 -14.79
N TYR A 64 -3.93 1.35 -13.65
CA TYR A 64 -3.10 1.60 -12.46
C TYR A 64 -2.53 0.29 -11.91
N VAL A 65 -3.34 -0.77 -11.83
CA VAL A 65 -2.88 -2.10 -11.40
C VAL A 65 -1.75 -2.61 -12.30
N ASP A 66 -1.91 -2.47 -13.62
CA ASP A 66 -0.93 -2.91 -14.60
C ASP A 66 0.38 -2.09 -14.52
N ASP A 67 0.29 -0.78 -14.34
CA ASP A 67 1.46 0.09 -14.16
C ASP A 67 2.23 -0.26 -12.89
N VAL A 68 1.54 -0.47 -11.76
CA VAL A 68 2.18 -0.89 -10.50
C VAL A 68 2.81 -2.27 -10.66
N ALA A 69 2.13 -3.22 -11.31
CA ALA A 69 2.68 -4.56 -11.53
C ALA A 69 3.94 -4.52 -12.39
N LYS A 70 3.94 -3.71 -13.46
CA LYS A 70 5.10 -3.52 -14.33
C LYS A 70 6.29 -2.97 -13.57
N LEU A 71 6.08 -1.92 -12.76
CA LEU A 71 7.15 -1.32 -11.95
C LEU A 71 7.64 -2.29 -10.87
N ALA A 72 6.73 -2.96 -10.14
CA ALA A 72 7.10 -3.92 -9.10
C ALA A 72 7.96 -5.07 -9.64
N ASN A 73 7.59 -5.62 -10.81
CA ASN A 73 8.37 -6.66 -11.47
C ASN A 73 9.75 -6.17 -11.94
N SER A 74 9.94 -4.86 -12.18
CA SER A 74 11.26 -4.32 -12.55
C SER A 74 12.28 -4.34 -11.40
N TYR A 75 11.84 -4.44 -10.15
CA TYR A 75 12.71 -4.59 -8.98
C TYR A 75 13.09 -6.06 -8.69
N ARG A 76 12.45 -7.01 -9.37
CA ARG A 76 12.72 -8.44 -9.24
C ARG A 76 13.92 -8.76 -10.15
N LEU A 77 15.13 -8.60 -9.61
CA LEU A 77 16.40 -8.96 -10.27
C LEU A 77 16.35 -10.38 -10.85
#